data_AF-A0A166YLL9-F1
#
_entry.id   AF-A0A166YLL9-F1
#
_cell.length_a   1.000
_cell.length_b   1.000
_cell.length_c   1.000
_cell.angle_alpha   90.00
_cell.angle_beta   90.00
_cell.angle_gamma   90.00
#
_symmetry.space_group_name_H-M   'P 1'
#
loop_
_entity.id
_entity.type
_entity.pdbx_description
1 polymer ?
#
loop_
_entity_poly.entity_id
_entity_poly.type
_entity_poly.pdbx_seq_one_letter_code
_entity_poly.pdbx_strand_id
1 'polypeptide(L)'
;MFKIFENFTTPFPARDAHCPPNTFFAFCQFYSRGMIVPLLIASTCSALLAILEVTLFGFMGTLVDWMQSKPPERLFSEKSNTLLLMAALTILGIPIVVYVHSSLLNQSLLGNYLMSIRWLSHRYLLKQSMSFYQDEFAGRIATKMMQASLSIREAVVRLLNVLVYIFVYFTAILVLFSIGDYRLLIPLIVWLLLFVALQYYFVPKIKKAASEQAGARSEMTGRIIDSYTNISIVKLFSHNNREEQYVKGSMDSFMQPVYEQMRLITCLNVSTQIINYSLVFSIATLSLILWSSNTISTGAIAVAISLSLRITGMAQWIRGEISCLFENIGTVTDGMSTLSKPIEVQDKPNAKDLVVTTAEVSFDHVFFAYKRQSQKTSSYVINDLSLKINHGEKIGIVGRSGAGKSTLVNLLLRFFDVNKGKISIDGQPITDVSQNSLRRQIAMVTQDTSLLHRSIRDNILYGNPAADEQALTEAIKQAHA
;
A
#
# COMPACT_ATOMS: atom_id res chain seq x y z
N MET A 1 18.22 -18.97 13.90
CA MET A 1 17.95 -19.37 12.50
C MET A 1 17.31 -18.22 11.71
N PHE A 2 16.17 -17.67 12.14
CA PHE A 2 15.47 -16.59 11.41
C PHE A 2 16.19 -15.24 11.34
N LYS A 3 17.05 -14.90 12.33
CA LYS A 3 17.86 -13.67 12.35
C LYS A 3 18.65 -13.38 11.06
N ILE A 4 19.08 -14.42 10.34
CA ILE A 4 19.79 -14.25 9.05
C ILE A 4 18.87 -13.60 8.01
N PHE A 5 17.61 -14.05 7.94
CA PHE A 5 16.60 -13.50 7.04
C PHE A 5 16.06 -12.15 7.54
N GLU A 6 15.91 -11.97 8.86
CA GLU A 6 15.49 -10.69 9.46
C GLU A 6 16.50 -9.57 9.17
N ASN A 7 17.81 -9.88 9.25
CA ASN A 7 18.90 -8.93 8.99
C ASN A 7 19.24 -8.77 7.50
N PHE A 8 18.61 -9.56 6.62
CA PHE A 8 18.84 -9.49 5.17
C PHE A 8 18.39 -8.17 4.56
N THR A 9 17.50 -7.44 5.26
CA THR A 9 16.91 -6.17 4.83
C THR A 9 16.80 -5.21 6.00
N THR A 10 16.87 -3.90 5.77
CA THR A 10 16.78 -2.90 6.84
C THR A 10 15.38 -2.29 6.92
N PRO A 11 14.69 -2.32 8.09
CA PRO A 11 13.39 -1.67 8.26
C PRO A 11 13.47 -0.13 8.27
N PHE A 12 14.63 0.44 8.60
CA PHE A 12 14.83 1.91 8.69
C PHE A 12 16.02 2.35 7.82
N PRO A 13 15.86 2.44 6.50
CA PRO A 13 16.94 2.86 5.62
C PRO A 13 17.39 4.30 5.91
N ALA A 14 18.70 4.53 5.89
CA ALA A 14 19.29 5.86 6.14
C ALA A 14 19.09 6.87 4.99
N ARG A 15 18.73 6.38 3.79
CA ARG A 15 18.57 7.17 2.57
C ARG A 15 17.68 8.41 2.77
N ASP A 16 18.05 9.50 2.12
CA ASP A 16 17.27 10.73 2.14
C ASP A 16 15.89 10.55 1.51
N ALA A 17 14.89 11.06 2.23
CA ALA A 17 13.51 11.09 1.80
C ALA A 17 13.32 12.22 0.78
N HIS A 18 13.47 11.88 -0.51
CA HIS A 18 13.12 12.72 -1.65
C HIS A 18 11.65 12.55 -2.04
N CYS A 19 11.15 13.46 -2.87
CA CYS A 19 9.79 13.39 -3.42
C CYS A 19 9.57 12.04 -4.14
N PRO A 20 8.59 11.24 -3.68
CA PRO A 20 8.21 10.03 -4.39
C PRO A 20 7.69 10.37 -5.79
N PRO A 21 7.93 9.53 -6.81
CA PRO A 21 7.47 9.77 -8.17
C PRO A 21 5.95 9.56 -8.30
N ASN A 22 5.33 10.18 -9.29
CA ASN A 22 3.87 10.24 -9.47
C ASN A 22 3.28 9.15 -10.40
N THR A 23 4.08 8.18 -10.83
CA THR A 23 3.61 7.04 -11.64
C THR A 23 3.67 5.75 -10.83
N PHE A 24 2.67 4.88 -10.95
CA PHE A 24 2.55 3.64 -10.18
C PHE A 24 3.85 2.81 -10.16
N PHE A 25 4.42 2.51 -11.32
CA PHE A 25 5.63 1.67 -11.41
C PHE A 25 6.84 2.34 -10.75
N ALA A 26 7.11 3.61 -11.05
CA ALA A 26 8.23 4.32 -10.44
C ALA A 26 8.03 4.48 -8.92
N PHE A 27 6.80 4.64 -8.45
CA PHE A 27 6.47 4.79 -7.03
C PHE A 27 6.73 3.50 -6.27
N CYS A 28 6.24 2.36 -6.78
CA CYS A 28 6.57 1.04 -6.25
C CYS A 28 8.09 0.83 -6.27
N GLN A 29 8.75 1.07 -7.41
CA GLN A 29 10.20 0.89 -7.53
C GLN A 29 10.99 1.76 -6.55
N PHE A 30 10.59 3.02 -6.34
CA PHE A 30 11.24 3.96 -5.42
C PHE A 30 11.32 3.38 -4.00
N TYR A 31 10.22 2.78 -3.54
CA TYR A 31 10.10 2.15 -2.23
C TYR A 31 10.67 0.73 -2.17
N SER A 32 10.73 0.01 -3.29
CA SER A 32 11.30 -1.35 -3.35
C SER A 32 12.83 -1.41 -3.43
N ARG A 33 13.55 -0.30 -3.64
CA ARG A 33 15.01 -0.33 -3.94
C ARG A 33 15.86 -1.13 -2.96
N GLY A 34 15.56 -1.11 -1.67
CA GLY A 34 16.28 -1.88 -0.65
C GLY A 34 15.86 -3.36 -0.52
N MET A 35 14.88 -3.80 -1.31
CA MET A 35 14.20 -5.09 -1.19
C MET A 35 14.28 -5.93 -2.47
N ILE A 36 14.96 -5.44 -3.52
CA ILE A 36 15.00 -6.08 -4.85
C ILE A 36 15.62 -7.49 -4.77
N VAL A 37 16.75 -7.64 -4.07
CA VAL A 37 17.45 -8.94 -3.96
C VAL A 37 16.57 -10.02 -3.31
N PRO A 38 15.99 -9.83 -2.10
CA PRO A 38 15.12 -10.84 -1.53
C PRO A 38 13.87 -11.10 -2.37
N LEU A 39 13.33 -10.09 -3.05
CA LEU A 39 12.22 -10.27 -3.99
C LEU A 39 12.59 -11.18 -5.18
N LEU A 40 13.78 -11.00 -5.75
CA LEU A 40 14.26 -11.84 -6.86
C LEU A 40 14.56 -13.28 -6.41
N ILE A 41 15.15 -13.46 -5.22
CA ILE A 41 15.39 -14.80 -4.67
C ILE A 41 14.04 -15.50 -4.40
N ALA A 42 13.09 -14.80 -3.76
CA ALA A 42 11.76 -15.35 -3.52
C ALA A 42 11.05 -15.72 -4.85
N SER A 43 11.16 -14.87 -5.87
CA SER A 43 10.59 -15.11 -7.20
C SER A 43 11.20 -16.34 -7.87
N THR A 44 12.52 -16.52 -7.72
CA THR A 44 13.22 -17.69 -8.24
C THR A 44 12.78 -18.96 -7.49
N CYS A 45 12.63 -18.89 -6.17
CA CYS A 45 12.10 -20.00 -5.39
C CYS A 45 10.65 -20.33 -5.77
N SER A 46 9.79 -19.33 -6.06
CA SER A 46 8.42 -19.58 -6.49
C SER A 46 8.38 -20.26 -7.87
N ALA A 47 9.21 -19.82 -8.81
CA ALA A 47 9.39 -20.49 -10.10
C ALA A 47 9.88 -21.95 -9.93
N LEU A 48 10.85 -22.17 -9.04
CA LEU A 48 11.38 -23.50 -8.75
C LEU A 48 10.30 -24.42 -8.14
N LEU A 49 9.50 -23.91 -7.19
CA LEU A 49 8.38 -24.65 -6.60
C LEU A 49 7.36 -25.05 -7.66
N ALA A 50 7.04 -24.15 -8.60
CA ALA A 50 6.14 -24.46 -9.70
C ALA A 50 6.66 -25.63 -10.57
N ILE A 51 7.94 -25.60 -10.93
CA ILE A 51 8.58 -26.66 -11.72
C ILE A 51 8.60 -27.98 -10.95
N LEU A 52 8.99 -27.95 -9.67
CA LEU A 52 9.07 -29.14 -8.82
C LEU A 52 7.69 -29.80 -8.66
N GLU A 53 6.64 -29.03 -8.42
CA GLU A 53 5.27 -29.57 -8.34
C GLU A 53 4.83 -30.24 -9.64
N VAL A 54 5.04 -29.60 -10.80
CA VAL A 54 4.68 -30.21 -12.11
C VAL A 54 5.53 -31.46 -12.38
N THR A 55 6.80 -31.45 -11.99
CA THR A 55 7.69 -32.62 -12.11
C THR A 55 7.18 -33.80 -11.30
N LEU A 56 6.62 -33.57 -10.10
CA LEU A 56 6.00 -34.64 -9.31
C LEU A 56 4.81 -35.27 -10.02
N PHE A 57 3.96 -34.47 -10.67
CA PHE A 57 2.86 -35.01 -11.49
C PHE A 57 3.40 -35.84 -12.66
N GLY A 58 4.41 -35.34 -13.39
CA GLY A 58 5.05 -36.09 -14.47
C GLY A 58 5.66 -37.42 -13.99
N PHE A 59 6.29 -37.42 -12.82
CA PHE A 59 6.84 -38.62 -12.21
C PHE A 59 5.75 -39.61 -11.79
N MET A 60 4.61 -39.14 -11.30
CA MET A 60 3.45 -39.98 -11.02
C MET A 60 3.01 -40.76 -12.26
N GLY A 61 2.98 -40.13 -13.43
CA GLY A 61 2.71 -40.84 -14.70
C GLY A 61 3.76 -41.90 -15.02
N THR A 62 5.03 -41.55 -14.84
CA THR A 62 6.15 -42.48 -15.06
C THR A 62 6.06 -43.71 -14.13
N LEU A 63 5.64 -43.51 -12.87
CA LEU A 63 5.41 -44.61 -11.93
C LEU A 63 4.30 -45.55 -12.40
N VAL A 64 3.18 -45.01 -12.90
CA VAL A 64 2.08 -45.81 -13.44
C VAL A 64 2.56 -46.66 -14.63
N ASP A 65 3.35 -46.08 -15.53
CA ASP A 65 3.91 -46.79 -16.69
C ASP A 65 4.87 -47.91 -16.26
N TRP A 66 5.69 -47.68 -15.22
CA TRP A 66 6.59 -48.71 -14.69
C TRP A 66 5.83 -49.85 -14.01
N MET A 67 4.76 -49.55 -13.26
CA MET A 67 3.94 -50.56 -12.59
C MET A 67 3.23 -51.50 -13.57
N GLN A 68 2.96 -51.06 -14.80
CA GLN A 68 2.35 -51.90 -15.84
C GLN A 68 3.38 -52.71 -16.62
N SER A 69 4.59 -52.16 -16.82
CA SER A 69 5.62 -52.77 -17.66
C SER A 69 6.59 -53.71 -16.91
N LYS A 70 6.65 -53.63 -15.57
CA LYS A 70 7.63 -54.39 -14.77
C LYS A 70 7.00 -55.09 -13.56
N PRO A 71 7.41 -56.34 -13.25
CA PRO A 71 7.02 -56.99 -12.01
C PRO A 71 7.65 -56.26 -10.79
N PRO A 72 7.05 -56.34 -9.59
CA PRO A 72 7.45 -55.54 -8.43
C PRO A 72 8.94 -55.65 -8.08
N GLU A 73 9.49 -56.86 -8.06
CA GLU A 73 10.89 -57.13 -7.67
C GLU A 73 11.91 -56.48 -8.62
N ARG A 74 11.60 -56.41 -9.93
CA ARG A 74 12.47 -55.76 -10.93
C ARG A 74 12.32 -54.25 -10.92
N LEU A 75 11.13 -53.74 -10.59
CA LEU A 75 10.90 -52.30 -10.48
C LEU A 75 11.75 -51.70 -9.35
N PHE A 76 11.73 -52.32 -8.17
CA PHE A 76 12.51 -51.84 -7.03
C PHE A 76 14.02 -52.00 -7.24
N SER A 77 14.49 -53.08 -7.85
CA SER A 77 15.93 -53.28 -8.09
C SER A 77 16.47 -52.37 -9.20
N GLU A 78 15.78 -52.22 -10.33
CA GLU A 78 16.27 -51.43 -11.47
C GLU A 78 16.04 -49.92 -11.35
N LYS A 79 14.99 -49.48 -10.63
CA LYS A 79 14.64 -48.06 -10.49
C LYS A 79 14.84 -47.51 -9.08
N SER A 80 15.49 -48.26 -8.17
CA SER A 80 15.81 -47.83 -6.80
C SER A 80 16.40 -46.42 -6.75
N ASN A 81 17.41 -46.15 -7.59
CA ASN A 81 18.10 -44.85 -7.59
C ASN A 81 17.16 -43.68 -7.95
N THR A 82 16.28 -43.85 -8.94
CA THR A 82 15.32 -42.80 -9.33
C THR A 82 14.24 -42.63 -8.27
N LEU A 83 13.76 -43.71 -7.66
CA LEU A 83 12.80 -43.67 -6.56
C LEU A 83 13.40 -42.96 -5.34
N LEU A 84 14.65 -43.26 -4.98
CA LEU A 84 15.36 -42.60 -3.89
C LEU A 84 15.60 -41.11 -4.17
N LEU A 85 15.97 -40.75 -5.40
CA LEU A 85 16.14 -39.36 -5.79
C LEU A 85 14.83 -38.58 -5.69
N MET A 86 13.73 -39.14 -6.20
CA MET A 86 12.41 -38.48 -6.12
C MET A 86 11.88 -38.44 -4.69
N ALA A 87 12.15 -39.45 -3.86
CA ALA A 87 11.85 -39.45 -2.44
C ALA A 87 12.64 -38.35 -1.71
N ALA A 88 13.96 -38.24 -1.97
CA ALA A 88 14.79 -37.18 -1.42
C ALA A 88 14.34 -35.78 -1.88
N LEU A 89 13.97 -35.63 -3.16
CA LEU A 89 13.43 -34.38 -3.70
C LEU A 89 12.12 -33.99 -2.99
N THR A 90 11.23 -34.94 -2.74
CA THR A 90 9.91 -34.69 -2.13
C THR A 90 10.03 -34.43 -0.62
N ILE A 91 10.84 -35.21 0.10
CA ILE A 91 10.96 -35.16 1.56
C ILE A 91 11.92 -34.06 2.01
N LEU A 92 12.97 -33.76 1.24
CA LEU A 92 13.99 -32.77 1.61
C LEU A 92 14.00 -31.58 0.64
N GLY A 93 14.06 -31.82 -0.67
CA GLY A 93 14.20 -30.78 -1.69
C GLY A 93 13.10 -29.72 -1.63
N ILE A 94 11.83 -30.12 -1.78
CA ILE A 94 10.69 -29.21 -1.76
C ILE A 94 10.58 -28.47 -0.42
N PRO A 95 10.62 -29.14 0.77
CA PRO A 95 10.59 -28.44 2.05
C PRO A 95 11.73 -27.43 2.24
N ILE A 96 12.94 -27.69 1.73
CA ILE A 96 14.04 -26.72 1.78
C ILE A 96 13.71 -25.47 0.94
N VAL A 97 13.21 -25.65 -0.29
CA VAL A 97 12.82 -24.50 -1.13
C VAL A 97 11.66 -23.73 -0.50
N VAL A 98 10.66 -24.43 0.04
CA VAL A 98 9.55 -23.82 0.79
C VAL A 98 10.06 -23.07 2.01
N TYR A 99 11.01 -23.62 2.75
CA TYR A 99 11.61 -22.98 3.92
C TYR A 99 12.32 -21.68 3.55
N VAL A 100 13.15 -21.69 2.50
CA VAL A 100 13.84 -20.48 2.02
C VAL A 100 12.84 -19.44 1.53
N HIS A 101 11.89 -19.84 0.69
CA HIS A 101 10.83 -18.96 0.19
C HIS A 101 9.99 -18.33 1.31
N SER A 102 9.52 -19.16 2.25
CA SER A 102 8.71 -18.74 3.39
C SER A 102 9.50 -17.84 4.34
N SER A 103 10.79 -18.13 4.57
CA SER A 103 11.64 -17.31 5.43
C SER A 103 11.89 -15.93 4.82
N LEU A 104 12.14 -15.84 3.51
CA LEU A 104 12.28 -14.56 2.81
C LEU A 104 10.99 -13.73 2.82
N LEU A 105 9.85 -14.37 2.50
CA LEU A 105 8.57 -13.67 2.51
C LEU A 105 8.22 -13.20 3.92
N ASN A 106 8.22 -14.09 4.91
CA ASN A 106 7.68 -13.79 6.24
C ASN A 106 8.65 -12.99 7.12
N GLN A 107 9.95 -13.30 7.08
CA GLN A 107 10.93 -12.67 7.98
C GLN A 107 11.57 -11.42 7.37
N SER A 108 11.87 -11.43 6.06
CA SER A 108 12.46 -10.26 5.40
C SER A 108 11.41 -9.31 4.86
N LEU A 109 10.46 -9.80 4.05
CA LEU A 109 9.60 -8.93 3.24
C LEU A 109 8.32 -8.47 3.97
N LEU A 110 7.62 -9.31 4.75
CA LEU A 110 6.36 -8.89 5.38
C LEU A 110 6.56 -7.79 6.43
N GLY A 111 7.59 -7.91 7.27
CA GLY A 111 7.92 -6.93 8.31
C GLY A 111 8.73 -5.74 7.79
N ASN A 112 9.98 -5.98 7.38
CA ASN A 112 10.93 -4.90 7.09
C ASN A 112 10.54 -4.08 5.86
N TYR A 113 10.01 -4.70 4.82
CA TYR A 113 9.57 -3.96 3.63
C TYR A 113 8.46 -2.97 4.00
N LEU A 114 7.41 -3.42 4.70
CA LEU A 114 6.32 -2.56 5.14
C LEU A 114 6.82 -1.38 6.00
N MET A 115 7.71 -1.67 6.96
CA MET A 115 8.25 -0.63 7.84
C MET A 115 9.15 0.37 7.10
N SER A 116 9.94 -0.09 6.14
CA SER A 116 10.81 0.78 5.33
C SER A 116 10.01 1.81 4.54
N ILE A 117 8.87 1.41 3.98
CA ILE A 117 7.98 2.32 3.25
C ILE A 117 7.38 3.36 4.20
N ARG A 118 6.89 2.91 5.36
CA ARG A 118 6.31 3.79 6.39
C ARG A 118 7.34 4.80 6.88
N TRP A 119 8.56 4.34 7.14
CA TRP A 119 9.66 5.18 7.60
C TRP A 119 10.05 6.25 6.58
N LEU A 120 10.28 5.86 5.32
CA LEU A 120 10.61 6.79 4.24
C LEU A 120 9.48 7.79 3.98
N SER A 121 8.23 7.31 3.97
CA SER A 121 7.05 8.16 3.82
C SER A 121 6.91 9.14 4.98
N HIS A 122 7.10 8.69 6.22
CA HIS A 122 7.04 9.54 7.40
C HIS A 122 8.12 10.64 7.37
N ARG A 123 9.38 10.28 7.09
CA ARG A 123 10.48 11.24 6.95
C ARG A 123 10.24 12.26 5.84
N TYR A 124 9.59 11.86 4.75
CA TYR A 124 9.21 12.78 3.67
C TYR A 124 8.07 13.71 4.11
N LEU A 125 7.01 13.15 4.72
CA LEU A 125 5.83 13.90 5.14
C LEU A 125 6.17 14.94 6.21
N LEU A 126 7.07 14.65 7.16
CA LEU A 126 7.52 15.65 8.15
C LEU A 126 8.10 16.93 7.56
N LYS A 127 8.55 16.89 6.29
CA LYS A 127 9.08 18.05 5.58
C LYS A 127 7.99 18.86 4.85
N GLN A 128 6.74 18.39 4.83
CA GLN A 128 5.65 19.08 4.14
C GLN A 128 5.28 20.39 4.84
N SER A 129 4.75 21.32 4.04
CA SER A 129 4.33 22.64 4.53
C SER A 129 3.06 22.57 5.40
N MET A 130 2.79 23.60 6.19
CA MET A 130 1.53 23.71 6.92
C MET A 130 0.32 23.74 5.99
N SER A 131 0.45 24.29 4.77
CA SER A 131 -0.63 24.27 3.77
C SER A 131 -1.09 22.84 3.47
N PHE A 132 -0.14 21.91 3.31
CA PHE A 132 -0.44 20.51 3.04
C PHE A 132 -1.26 19.88 4.18
N TYR A 133 -0.90 20.16 5.44
CA TYR A 133 -1.59 19.62 6.63
C TYR A 133 -2.94 20.29 6.93
N GLN A 134 -3.15 21.53 6.46
CA GLN A 134 -4.45 22.19 6.50
C GLN A 134 -5.41 21.67 5.41
N ASP A 135 -4.88 21.32 4.24
CA ASP A 135 -5.68 20.77 3.14
C ASP A 135 -5.97 19.27 3.30
N GLU A 136 -5.07 18.52 3.93
CA GLU A 136 -5.21 17.09 4.19
C GLU A 136 -5.26 16.85 5.71
N PHE A 137 -6.44 16.53 6.25
CA PHE A 137 -6.58 16.19 7.67
C PHE A 137 -5.52 15.14 8.11
N ALA A 138 -4.86 15.37 9.25
CA ALA A 138 -3.78 14.51 9.74
C ALA A 138 -4.16 13.01 9.81
N GLY A 139 -5.39 12.71 10.24
CA GLY A 139 -5.90 11.33 10.28
C GLY A 139 -6.02 10.68 8.89
N ARG A 140 -6.36 11.46 7.86
CA ARG A 140 -6.40 11.00 6.46
C ARG A 140 -4.99 10.71 5.95
N ILE A 141 -4.02 11.60 6.22
CA ILE A 141 -2.61 11.40 5.83
C ILE A 141 -2.06 10.12 6.46
N ALA A 142 -2.26 9.94 7.76
CA ALA A 142 -1.80 8.75 8.48
C ALA A 142 -2.43 7.46 7.93
N THR A 143 -3.74 7.47 7.67
CA THR A 143 -4.45 6.33 7.08
C THR A 143 -3.95 6.00 5.68
N LYS A 144 -3.79 7.03 4.81
CA LYS A 144 -3.23 6.85 3.47
C LYS A 144 -1.82 6.30 3.51
N MET A 145 -0.95 6.80 4.39
CA MET A 145 0.40 6.26 4.57
C MET A 145 0.37 4.80 5.00
N MET A 146 -0.46 4.45 6.00
CA MET A 146 -0.59 3.09 6.52
C MET A 146 -1.06 2.10 5.45
N GLN A 147 -2.14 2.44 4.72
CA GLN A 147 -2.75 1.58 3.71
C GLN A 147 -1.89 1.48 2.44
N ALA A 148 -1.38 2.61 1.93
CA ALA A 148 -0.53 2.60 0.75
C ALA A 148 0.73 1.77 0.99
N SER A 149 1.34 1.85 2.18
CA SER A 149 2.53 1.04 2.49
C SER A 149 2.24 -0.46 2.42
N LEU A 150 1.07 -0.89 2.91
CA LEU A 150 0.64 -2.28 2.82
C LEU A 150 0.42 -2.69 1.36
N SER A 151 -0.31 -1.88 0.61
CA SER A 151 -0.67 -2.20 -0.77
C SER A 151 0.50 -2.16 -1.75
N ILE A 152 1.49 -1.28 -1.55
CA ILE A 152 2.75 -1.31 -2.34
C ILE A 152 3.46 -2.64 -2.14
N ARG A 153 3.62 -3.07 -0.88
CA ARG A 153 4.26 -4.35 -0.55
C ARG A 153 3.53 -5.50 -1.24
N GLU A 154 2.21 -5.57 -1.09
CA GLU A 154 1.42 -6.65 -1.66
C GLU A 154 1.43 -6.65 -3.19
N ALA A 155 1.27 -5.49 -3.84
CA ALA A 155 1.31 -5.40 -5.29
C ALA A 155 2.63 -5.92 -5.85
N VAL A 156 3.76 -5.50 -5.26
CA VAL A 156 5.09 -5.91 -5.71
C VAL A 156 5.34 -7.40 -5.44
N VAL A 157 5.01 -7.91 -4.24
CA VAL A 157 5.21 -9.32 -3.89
C VAL A 157 4.35 -10.22 -4.77
N ARG A 158 3.10 -9.88 -5.04
CA ARG A 158 2.21 -10.67 -5.91
C ARG A 158 2.69 -10.66 -7.36
N LEU A 159 3.12 -9.50 -7.87
CA LEU A 159 3.62 -9.40 -9.24
C LEU A 159 4.90 -10.22 -9.45
N LEU A 160 5.84 -10.20 -8.50
CA LEU A 160 7.11 -10.91 -8.63
C LEU A 160 7.06 -12.38 -8.23
N ASN A 161 6.19 -12.79 -7.29
CA ASN A 161 6.16 -14.18 -6.83
C ASN A 161 4.97 -14.95 -7.39
N VAL A 162 3.76 -14.43 -7.21
CA VAL A 162 2.52 -15.13 -7.55
C VAL A 162 2.32 -15.21 -9.06
N LEU A 163 2.46 -14.08 -9.78
CA LEU A 163 2.31 -14.10 -11.25
C LEU A 163 3.42 -14.92 -11.92
N VAL A 164 4.65 -14.87 -11.40
CA VAL A 164 5.76 -15.71 -11.88
C VAL A 164 5.46 -17.19 -11.64
N TYR A 165 4.98 -17.56 -10.45
CA TYR A 165 4.56 -18.93 -10.16
C TYR A 165 3.48 -19.40 -11.13
N ILE A 166 2.42 -18.61 -11.36
CA ILE A 166 1.34 -18.94 -12.29
C ILE A 166 1.88 -19.13 -13.71
N PHE A 167 2.72 -18.20 -14.18
CA PHE A 167 3.29 -18.24 -15.52
C PHE A 167 4.18 -19.46 -15.75
N VAL A 168 5.09 -19.74 -14.81
CA VAL A 168 6.00 -20.89 -14.87
C VAL A 168 5.23 -22.21 -14.75
N TYR A 169 4.28 -22.28 -13.82
CA TYR A 169 3.45 -23.47 -13.62
C TYR A 169 2.62 -23.81 -14.86
N PHE A 170 1.95 -22.82 -15.45
CA PHE A 170 1.16 -23.00 -16.66
C PHE A 170 2.04 -23.39 -17.86
N THR A 171 3.20 -22.77 -18.01
CA THR A 171 4.18 -23.12 -19.05
C THR A 171 4.68 -24.55 -18.87
N ALA A 172 4.97 -24.97 -17.63
CA ALA A 172 5.40 -26.33 -17.33
C ALA A 172 4.31 -27.38 -17.64
N ILE A 173 3.03 -27.08 -17.38
CA ILE A 173 1.91 -27.94 -17.81
C ILE A 173 1.87 -28.08 -19.33
N LEU A 174 1.98 -26.98 -20.07
CA LEU A 174 1.96 -27.01 -21.54
C LEU A 174 3.09 -27.88 -22.08
N VAL A 175 4.30 -27.73 -21.53
CA VAL A 175 5.45 -28.57 -21.91
C VAL A 175 5.18 -30.04 -21.61
N LEU A 176 4.68 -30.36 -20.41
CA LEU A 176 4.40 -31.75 -20.01
C LEU A 176 3.32 -32.40 -20.90
N PHE A 177 2.27 -31.65 -21.23
CA PHE A 177 1.21 -32.13 -22.13
C PHE A 177 1.75 -32.32 -23.55
N SER A 178 2.59 -31.41 -24.04
CA SER A 178 3.21 -31.53 -25.36
C SER A 178 4.16 -32.73 -25.48
N ILE A 179 4.83 -33.12 -24.39
CA ILE A 179 5.67 -34.33 -24.35
C ILE A 179 4.81 -35.59 -24.45
N GLY A 180 3.63 -35.60 -23.83
CA GLY A 180 2.68 -36.72 -23.93
C GLY A 180 2.03 -36.81 -25.31
N ASP A 181 1.22 -35.81 -25.66
CA ASP A 181 0.64 -35.63 -27.00
C ASP A 181 0.13 -34.19 -27.15
N TYR A 182 0.53 -33.51 -28.24
CA TYR A 182 0.16 -32.12 -28.50
C TYR A 182 -1.37 -31.89 -28.62
N ARG A 183 -2.18 -32.91 -28.93
CA ARG A 183 -3.64 -32.82 -29.01
C ARG A 183 -4.28 -32.55 -27.65
N LEU A 184 -3.63 -32.97 -26.55
CA LEU A 184 -4.08 -32.64 -25.18
C LEU A 184 -4.01 -31.14 -24.88
N LEU A 185 -3.27 -30.35 -25.68
CA LEU A 185 -3.24 -28.90 -25.57
C LEU A 185 -4.54 -28.24 -26.03
N ILE A 186 -5.32 -28.89 -26.92
CA ILE A 186 -6.51 -28.27 -27.51
C ILE A 186 -7.56 -27.95 -26.44
N PRO A 187 -8.01 -28.90 -25.59
CA PRO A 187 -8.97 -28.58 -24.53
C PRO A 187 -8.42 -27.53 -23.54
N LEU A 188 -7.12 -27.56 -23.26
CA LEU A 188 -6.46 -26.64 -22.34
C LEU A 188 -6.42 -25.19 -22.87
N ILE A 189 -6.09 -25.00 -24.14
CA ILE A 189 -6.09 -23.68 -24.79
C ILE A 189 -7.51 -23.14 -24.90
N VAL A 190 -8.48 -23.98 -25.29
CA VAL A 190 -9.90 -23.59 -25.34
C VAL A 190 -10.38 -23.16 -23.95
N TRP A 191 -10.04 -23.92 -22.90
CA TRP A 191 -10.34 -23.54 -21.52
C TRP A 191 -9.70 -22.21 -21.13
N LEU A 192 -8.43 -21.99 -21.48
CA LEU A 192 -7.73 -20.74 -21.17
C LEU A 192 -8.43 -19.54 -21.82
N LEU A 193 -8.82 -19.66 -23.09
CA LEU A 193 -9.53 -18.60 -23.82
C LEU A 193 -10.89 -18.30 -23.18
N LEU A 194 -11.66 -19.34 -22.83
CA LEU A 194 -12.94 -19.19 -22.13
C LEU A 194 -12.76 -18.58 -20.74
N PHE A 195 -11.75 -19.01 -19.99
CA PHE A 195 -11.44 -18.47 -18.67
C PHE A 195 -11.11 -16.98 -18.75
N VAL A 196 -10.20 -16.58 -19.65
CA VAL A 196 -9.84 -15.17 -19.86
C VAL A 196 -11.05 -14.36 -20.32
N ALA A 197 -11.89 -14.88 -21.22
CA ALA A 197 -13.11 -14.21 -21.67
C ALA A 197 -14.12 -13.98 -20.53
N LEU A 198 -14.33 -14.97 -19.65
CA LEU A 198 -15.16 -14.82 -18.45
C LEU A 198 -14.60 -13.74 -17.52
N GLN A 199 -13.29 -13.75 -17.26
CA GLN A 199 -12.67 -12.71 -16.41
C GLN A 199 -12.82 -11.32 -17.04
N TYR A 200 -12.56 -11.19 -18.34
CA TYR A 200 -12.68 -9.92 -19.05
C TYR A 200 -14.11 -9.34 -19.03
N TYR A 201 -15.13 -10.20 -19.08
CA TYR A 201 -16.53 -9.77 -19.03
C TYR A 201 -17.04 -9.46 -17.61
N PHE A 202 -16.77 -10.33 -16.63
CA PHE A 202 -17.34 -10.21 -15.28
C PHE A 202 -16.54 -9.26 -14.38
N VAL A 203 -15.20 -9.27 -14.43
CA VAL A 203 -14.36 -8.48 -13.51
C VAL A 203 -14.64 -6.97 -13.59
N PRO A 204 -14.77 -6.33 -14.77
CA PRO A 204 -15.10 -4.91 -14.84
C PRO A 204 -16.48 -4.57 -14.26
N LYS A 205 -17.48 -5.45 -14.44
CA LYS A 205 -18.82 -5.28 -13.89
C LYS A 205 -18.83 -5.41 -12.37
N ILE A 206 -18.13 -6.42 -11.85
CA ILE A 206 -17.94 -6.60 -10.40
C ILE A 206 -17.24 -5.38 -9.82
N LYS A 207 -16.21 -4.85 -10.50
CA LYS A 207 -15.50 -3.64 -10.05
C LYS A 207 -16.41 -2.41 -10.01
N LYS A 208 -17.28 -2.24 -11.01
CA LYS A 208 -18.27 -1.15 -11.02
C LYS A 208 -19.25 -1.28 -9.83
N ALA A 209 -19.86 -2.44 -9.66
CA ALA A 209 -20.77 -2.70 -8.53
C ALA A 209 -20.07 -2.55 -7.17
N ALA A 210 -18.80 -2.97 -7.07
CA ALA A 210 -17.98 -2.78 -5.86
C ALA A 210 -17.72 -1.29 -5.55
N SER A 211 -17.55 -0.46 -6.59
CA SER A 211 -17.39 0.99 -6.43
C SER A 211 -18.68 1.65 -5.92
N GLU A 212 -19.83 1.27 -6.47
CA GLU A 212 -21.14 1.76 -6.04
C GLU A 212 -21.44 1.30 -4.60
N GLN A 213 -21.14 0.04 -4.29
CA GLN A 213 -21.20 -0.52 -2.94
C GLN A 213 -20.31 0.26 -1.96
N ALA A 214 -19.07 0.61 -2.35
CA ALA A 214 -18.16 1.39 -1.50
C ALA A 214 -18.71 2.80 -1.22
N GLY A 215 -19.31 3.44 -2.22
CA GLY A 215 -20.02 4.72 -2.06
C GLY A 215 -21.18 4.62 -1.05
N ALA A 216 -22.09 3.67 -1.25
CA ALA A 216 -23.21 3.44 -0.34
C ALA A 216 -22.75 3.04 1.07
N ARG A 217 -21.65 2.28 1.20
CA ARG A 217 -21.03 1.93 2.49
C ARG A 217 -20.51 3.16 3.22
N SER A 218 -19.90 4.09 2.52
CA SER A 218 -19.41 5.35 3.09
C SER A 218 -20.57 6.19 3.62
N GLU A 219 -21.67 6.27 2.87
CA GLU A 219 -22.88 6.98 3.33
C GLU A 219 -23.48 6.33 4.57
N MET A 220 -23.70 5.01 4.55
CA MET A 220 -24.21 4.24 5.70
C MET A 220 -23.34 4.43 6.94
N THR A 221 -22.02 4.31 6.78
CA THR A 221 -21.06 4.49 7.88
C THR A 221 -21.07 5.94 8.37
N GLY A 222 -21.17 6.91 7.46
CA GLY A 222 -21.29 8.32 7.79
C GLY A 222 -22.50 8.62 8.67
N ARG A 223 -23.68 8.09 8.33
CA ARG A 223 -24.90 8.24 9.14
C ARG A 223 -24.73 7.64 10.54
N ILE A 224 -24.14 6.44 10.65
CA ILE A 224 -23.90 5.80 11.95
C ILE A 224 -22.93 6.62 12.82
N ILE A 225 -21.84 7.11 12.22
CA ILE A 225 -20.86 7.95 12.93
C ILE A 225 -21.52 9.25 13.40
N ASP A 226 -22.35 9.87 12.58
CA ASP A 226 -23.09 11.09 12.95
C ASP A 226 -23.98 10.86 14.18
N SER A 227 -24.77 9.78 14.18
CA SER A 227 -25.63 9.41 15.33
C SER A 227 -24.85 9.26 16.64
N TYR A 228 -23.65 8.65 16.59
CA TYR A 228 -22.85 8.41 17.79
C TYR A 228 -22.01 9.60 18.21
N THR A 229 -21.49 10.37 17.26
CA THR A 229 -20.76 11.62 17.55
C THR A 229 -21.69 12.64 18.20
N ASN A 230 -22.95 12.66 17.78
CA ASN A 230 -23.99 13.57 18.27
C ASN A 230 -25.00 12.88 19.20
N ILE A 231 -24.58 11.83 19.91
CA ILE A 231 -25.48 11.00 20.73
C ILE A 231 -26.22 11.81 21.82
N SER A 232 -25.62 12.88 22.32
CA SER A 232 -26.25 13.77 23.30
C SER A 232 -27.53 14.42 22.74
N ILE A 233 -27.53 14.84 21.47
CA ILE A 233 -28.71 15.41 20.80
C ILE A 233 -29.80 14.35 20.69
N VAL A 234 -29.46 13.15 20.20
CA VAL A 234 -30.43 12.05 20.06
C VAL A 234 -31.09 11.71 21.41
N LYS A 235 -30.30 11.68 22.50
CA LYS A 235 -30.79 11.42 23.86
C LYS A 235 -31.65 12.55 24.42
N LEU A 236 -31.31 13.81 24.15
CA LEU A 236 -32.08 14.97 24.63
C LEU A 236 -33.46 15.05 23.98
N PHE A 237 -33.60 14.61 22.73
CA PHE A 237 -34.85 14.75 21.98
C PHE A 237 -35.70 13.47 21.93
N SER A 238 -35.30 12.34 22.54
CA SER A 238 -36.10 11.08 22.63
C SER A 238 -36.66 10.52 21.29
N HIS A 239 -35.97 10.74 20.17
CA HIS A 239 -36.42 10.33 18.83
C HIS A 239 -35.82 8.99 18.34
N ASN A 240 -35.64 7.99 19.21
CA ASN A 240 -34.92 6.76 18.88
C ASN A 240 -35.45 6.04 17.61
N ASN A 241 -36.77 5.95 17.42
CA ASN A 241 -37.38 5.28 16.26
C ASN A 241 -37.12 6.02 14.94
N ARG A 242 -37.07 7.35 14.97
CA ARG A 242 -36.80 8.16 13.77
C ARG A 242 -35.33 8.01 13.36
N GLU A 243 -34.45 7.99 14.34
CA GLU A 243 -33.02 7.75 14.13
C GLU A 243 -32.78 6.34 13.57
N GLU A 244 -33.45 5.33 14.12
CA GLU A 244 -33.39 3.95 13.62
C GLU A 244 -33.83 3.85 12.15
N GLN A 245 -34.95 4.47 11.79
CA GLN A 245 -35.43 4.48 10.40
C GLN A 245 -34.47 5.22 9.46
N TYR A 246 -33.87 6.32 9.92
CA TYR A 246 -32.89 7.09 9.15
C TYR A 246 -31.63 6.27 8.83
N VAL A 247 -31.12 5.53 9.82
CA VAL A 247 -29.97 4.62 9.65
C VAL A 247 -30.37 3.41 8.79
N LYS A 248 -31.53 2.78 9.06
CA LYS A 248 -32.03 1.65 8.28
C LYS A 248 -32.15 1.97 6.79
N GLY A 249 -32.67 3.14 6.43
CA GLY A 249 -32.79 3.54 5.02
C GLY A 249 -31.45 3.57 4.27
N SER A 250 -30.34 3.87 4.97
CA SER A 250 -29.00 3.78 4.38
C SER A 250 -28.47 2.35 4.28
N MET A 251 -28.85 1.48 5.22
CA MET A 251 -28.56 0.04 5.14
C MET A 251 -29.30 -0.60 3.95
N ASP A 252 -30.57 -0.25 3.74
CA ASP A 252 -31.37 -0.73 2.60
C ASP A 252 -30.77 -0.27 1.26
N SER A 253 -30.33 1.00 1.18
CA SER A 253 -29.66 1.54 0.00
C SER A 253 -28.31 0.87 -0.27
N PHE A 254 -27.57 0.51 0.79
CA PHE A 254 -26.33 -0.26 0.70
C PHE A 254 -26.56 -1.70 0.20
N MET A 255 -27.69 -2.33 0.55
CA MET A 255 -27.97 -3.70 0.13
C MET A 255 -28.22 -3.86 -1.38
N GLN A 256 -28.69 -2.83 -2.08
CA GLN A 256 -28.94 -2.90 -3.53
C GLN A 256 -27.67 -3.24 -4.35
N PRO A 257 -26.57 -2.46 -4.28
CA PRO A 257 -25.33 -2.79 -4.98
C PRO A 257 -24.66 -4.06 -4.43
N VAL A 258 -24.88 -4.41 -3.16
CA VAL A 258 -24.44 -5.71 -2.60
C VAL A 258 -25.09 -6.86 -3.35
N TYR A 259 -26.40 -6.84 -3.55
CA TYR A 259 -27.09 -7.91 -4.28
C TYR A 259 -26.63 -7.99 -5.73
N GLU A 260 -26.42 -6.86 -6.41
CA GLU A 260 -25.88 -6.84 -7.78
C GLU A 260 -24.49 -7.48 -7.85
N GLN A 261 -23.57 -7.05 -6.97
CA GLN A 261 -22.22 -7.59 -6.90
C GLN A 261 -22.22 -9.09 -6.61
N MET A 262 -23.01 -9.55 -5.63
CA MET A 262 -23.09 -10.96 -5.25
C MET A 262 -23.69 -11.83 -6.35
N ARG A 263 -24.68 -11.32 -7.10
CA ARG A 263 -25.23 -12.02 -8.28
C ARG A 263 -24.16 -12.19 -9.36
N LEU A 264 -23.39 -11.14 -9.67
CA LEU A 264 -22.29 -11.21 -10.64
C LEU A 264 -21.20 -12.21 -10.22
N ILE A 265 -20.79 -12.17 -8.94
CA ILE A 265 -19.82 -13.12 -8.38
C ILE A 265 -20.36 -14.56 -8.46
N THR A 266 -21.63 -14.77 -8.14
CA THR A 266 -22.28 -16.08 -8.22
C THR A 266 -22.29 -16.61 -9.65
N CYS A 267 -22.71 -15.80 -10.63
CA CYS A 267 -22.68 -16.18 -12.04
C CYS A 267 -21.27 -16.51 -12.51
N LEU A 268 -20.28 -15.67 -12.19
CA LEU A 268 -18.88 -15.93 -12.53
C LEU A 268 -18.38 -17.25 -11.93
N ASN A 269 -18.70 -17.52 -10.66
CA ASN A 269 -18.29 -18.75 -9.98
C ASN A 269 -18.89 -19.98 -10.66
N VAL A 270 -20.20 -19.95 -10.95
CA VAL A 270 -20.90 -21.05 -11.63
C VAL A 270 -20.33 -21.26 -13.03
N SER A 271 -20.18 -20.20 -13.84
CA SER A 271 -19.59 -20.30 -15.18
C SER A 271 -18.16 -20.82 -15.16
N THR A 272 -17.34 -20.38 -14.19
CA THR A 272 -15.96 -20.86 -14.03
C THR A 272 -15.93 -22.34 -13.65
N GLN A 273 -16.82 -22.79 -12.77
CA GLN A 273 -16.91 -24.21 -12.41
C GLN A 273 -17.35 -25.08 -13.59
N ILE A 274 -18.31 -24.61 -14.39
CA ILE A 274 -18.73 -25.31 -15.61
C ILE A 274 -17.53 -25.51 -16.54
N ILE A 275 -16.78 -24.47 -16.89
CA ILE A 275 -15.63 -24.62 -17.79
C ILE A 275 -14.52 -25.49 -17.19
N ASN A 276 -14.30 -25.44 -15.87
CA ASN A 276 -13.31 -26.24 -15.18
C ASN A 276 -13.62 -27.74 -15.24
N TYR A 277 -14.87 -28.13 -14.94
CA TYR A 277 -15.27 -29.54 -15.05
C TYR A 277 -15.41 -29.99 -16.49
N SER A 278 -15.79 -29.11 -17.42
CA SER A 278 -15.72 -29.40 -18.85
C SER A 278 -14.29 -29.67 -19.31
N LEU A 279 -13.29 -28.92 -18.83
CA LEU A 279 -11.87 -29.20 -19.11
C LEU A 279 -11.47 -30.60 -18.64
N VAL A 280 -11.77 -30.94 -17.38
CA VAL A 280 -11.45 -32.26 -16.81
C VAL A 280 -12.10 -33.37 -17.63
N PHE A 281 -13.39 -33.21 -17.97
CA PHE A 281 -14.12 -34.17 -18.80
C PHE A 281 -13.51 -34.30 -20.19
N SER A 282 -13.26 -33.19 -20.89
CA SER A 282 -12.66 -33.20 -22.24
C SER A 282 -11.26 -33.81 -22.25
N ILE A 283 -10.43 -33.52 -21.26
CA ILE A 283 -9.10 -34.13 -21.13
C ILE A 283 -9.22 -35.62 -20.84
N ALA A 284 -10.09 -36.04 -19.92
CA ALA A 284 -10.28 -37.45 -19.61
C ALA A 284 -10.76 -38.24 -20.84
N THR A 285 -11.77 -37.73 -21.56
CA THR A 285 -12.29 -38.36 -22.78
C THR A 285 -11.24 -38.43 -23.88
N LEU A 286 -10.54 -37.32 -24.16
CA LEU A 286 -9.50 -37.29 -25.19
C LEU A 286 -8.34 -38.22 -24.83
N SER A 287 -7.93 -38.26 -23.57
CA SER A 287 -6.88 -39.17 -23.09
C SER A 287 -7.28 -40.63 -23.28
N LEU A 288 -8.52 -41.01 -23.01
CA LEU A 288 -9.02 -42.38 -23.26
C LEU A 288 -9.02 -42.75 -24.75
N ILE A 289 -9.37 -41.81 -25.64
CA ILE A 289 -9.34 -42.02 -27.10
C ILE A 289 -7.91 -42.14 -27.62
N LEU A 290 -6.99 -41.30 -27.14
CA LEU A 290 -5.58 -41.37 -27.52
C LEU A 290 -4.91 -42.64 -26.98
N TRP A 291 -5.33 -43.10 -25.81
CA TRP A 291 -4.86 -44.36 -25.25
C TRP A 291 -5.39 -45.57 -26.02
N SER A 292 -6.68 -45.60 -26.38
CA SER A 292 -7.25 -46.71 -27.15
C SER A 292 -6.65 -46.84 -28.56
N SER A 293 -6.09 -45.74 -29.08
CA SER A 293 -5.31 -45.72 -30.33
C SER A 293 -3.81 -45.99 -30.12
N ASN A 294 -3.37 -46.39 -28.93
CA ASN A 294 -1.97 -46.62 -28.54
C ASN A 294 -1.05 -45.40 -28.76
N THR A 295 -1.60 -44.18 -28.76
CA THR A 295 -0.83 -42.95 -28.97
C THR A 295 -0.18 -42.45 -27.67
N ILE A 296 -0.86 -42.65 -26.53
CA ILE A 296 -0.36 -42.24 -25.21
C ILE A 296 -0.36 -43.42 -24.22
N SER A 297 0.51 -43.34 -23.22
CA SER A 297 0.60 -44.34 -22.13
C SER A 297 -0.50 -44.14 -21.08
N THR A 298 -0.73 -45.14 -20.22
CA THR A 298 -1.65 -45.04 -19.09
C THR A 298 -1.17 -44.02 -18.05
N GLY A 299 0.15 -43.88 -17.89
CA GLY A 299 0.77 -42.83 -17.09
C GLY A 299 0.49 -41.42 -17.62
N ALA A 300 0.49 -41.24 -18.94
CA ALA A 300 0.12 -39.95 -19.55
C ALA A 300 -1.34 -39.57 -19.25
N ILE A 301 -2.27 -40.53 -19.21
CA ILE A 301 -3.66 -40.29 -18.79
C ILE A 301 -3.70 -39.81 -17.33
N ALA A 302 -2.98 -40.49 -16.43
CA ALA A 302 -2.95 -40.14 -15.01
C ALA A 302 -2.44 -38.70 -14.81
N VAL A 303 -1.36 -38.33 -15.51
CA VAL A 303 -0.80 -36.97 -15.53
C VAL A 303 -1.82 -35.96 -16.01
N ALA A 304 -2.44 -36.21 -17.17
CA ALA A 304 -3.37 -35.28 -17.81
C ALA A 304 -4.58 -35.01 -16.91
N ILE A 305 -5.18 -36.05 -16.33
CA ILE A 305 -6.33 -35.91 -15.42
C ILE A 305 -5.91 -35.19 -14.13
N SER A 306 -4.80 -35.58 -13.49
CA SER A 306 -4.37 -34.95 -12.23
C SER A 306 -4.02 -33.47 -12.40
N LEU A 307 -3.34 -33.09 -13.48
CA LEU A 307 -3.05 -31.69 -13.77
C LEU A 307 -4.31 -30.91 -14.14
N SER A 308 -5.28 -31.51 -14.86
CA SER A 308 -6.56 -30.87 -15.14
C SER A 308 -7.33 -30.53 -13.85
N LEU A 309 -7.36 -31.47 -12.88
CA LEU A 309 -7.95 -31.25 -11.56
C LEU A 309 -7.19 -30.18 -10.77
N ARG A 310 -5.85 -30.18 -10.82
CA ARG A 310 -5.04 -29.16 -10.16
C ARG A 310 -5.29 -27.75 -10.72
N ILE A 311 -5.47 -27.62 -12.03
CA ILE A 311 -5.85 -26.35 -12.69
C ILE A 311 -7.17 -25.81 -12.12
N THR A 312 -8.17 -26.67 -11.85
CA THR A 312 -9.45 -26.22 -11.29
C THR A 312 -9.29 -25.52 -9.93
N GLY A 313 -8.44 -26.06 -9.06
CA GLY A 313 -8.12 -25.47 -7.76
C GLY A 313 -7.31 -24.18 -7.90
N MET A 314 -6.34 -24.17 -8.81
CA MET A 314 -5.54 -22.98 -9.10
C MET A 314 -6.38 -21.85 -9.69
N ALA A 315 -7.34 -22.12 -10.57
CA ALA A 315 -8.19 -21.10 -11.16
C ALA A 315 -8.95 -20.29 -10.10
N GLN A 316 -9.43 -20.96 -9.03
CA GLN A 316 -10.07 -20.28 -7.90
C GLN A 316 -9.09 -19.45 -7.08
N TRP A 317 -7.89 -19.95 -6.84
CA TRP A 317 -6.84 -19.23 -6.13
C TRP A 317 -6.36 -18.00 -6.92
N ILE A 318 -6.07 -18.16 -8.22
CA ILE A 318 -5.63 -17.10 -9.14
C ILE A 318 -6.65 -15.95 -9.17
N ARG A 319 -7.95 -16.25 -9.16
CA ARG A 319 -9.00 -15.23 -9.10
C ARG A 319 -8.88 -14.33 -7.87
N GLY A 320 -8.64 -14.93 -6.69
CA GLY A 320 -8.43 -14.18 -5.45
C GLY A 320 -7.19 -13.29 -5.53
N GLU A 321 -6.09 -13.86 -6.05
CA GLU A 321 -4.83 -13.14 -6.24
C GLU A 321 -4.94 -11.95 -7.18
N ILE A 322 -5.62 -12.11 -8.33
CA ILE A 322 -5.88 -11.02 -9.28
C ILE A 322 -6.74 -9.93 -8.65
N SER A 323 -7.78 -10.30 -7.91
CA SER A 323 -8.67 -9.33 -7.25
C SER A 323 -7.91 -8.49 -6.22
N CYS A 324 -7.14 -9.14 -5.34
CA CYS A 324 -6.29 -8.44 -4.37
C CYS A 324 -5.23 -7.58 -5.05
N LEU A 325 -4.67 -8.00 -6.20
CA LEU A 325 -3.71 -7.19 -6.95
C LEU A 325 -4.35 -5.89 -7.44
N PHE A 326 -5.53 -5.94 -8.04
CA PHE A 326 -6.23 -4.73 -8.52
C PHE A 326 -6.66 -3.80 -7.38
N GLU A 327 -7.13 -4.36 -6.26
CA GLU A 327 -7.43 -3.59 -5.05
C GLU A 327 -6.19 -2.84 -4.56
N ASN A 328 -5.06 -3.55 -4.43
CA ASN A 328 -3.80 -2.95 -4.03
C ASN A 328 -3.34 -1.87 -5.01
N ILE A 329 -3.45 -2.07 -6.32
CA ILE A 329 -3.15 -1.03 -7.32
C ILE A 329 -4.01 0.22 -7.09
N GLY A 330 -5.30 0.05 -6.80
CA GLY A 330 -6.22 1.15 -6.48
C GLY A 330 -5.78 1.93 -5.24
N THR A 331 -5.48 1.23 -4.15
CA THR A 331 -5.02 1.83 -2.88
C THR A 331 -3.66 2.52 -3.02
N VAL A 332 -2.73 1.95 -3.78
CA VAL A 332 -1.45 2.60 -4.09
C VAL A 332 -1.68 3.89 -4.87
N THR A 333 -2.57 3.88 -5.86
CA THR A 333 -2.88 5.06 -6.67
C THR A 333 -3.50 6.18 -5.84
N ASP A 334 -4.46 5.85 -4.96
CA ASP A 334 -5.03 6.84 -4.03
C ASP A 334 -3.99 7.37 -3.02
N GLY A 335 -3.15 6.48 -2.47
CA GLY A 335 -2.05 6.88 -1.58
C GLY A 335 -1.05 7.81 -2.25
N MET A 336 -0.66 7.50 -3.49
CA MET A 336 0.31 8.25 -4.29
C MET A 336 -0.12 9.71 -4.51
N SER A 337 -1.43 9.97 -4.66
CA SER A 337 -1.98 11.33 -4.81
C SER A 337 -1.68 12.27 -3.63
N THR A 338 -1.43 11.71 -2.45
CA THR A 338 -1.08 12.45 -1.23
C THR A 338 0.41 12.33 -0.91
N LEU A 339 0.98 11.13 -1.00
CA LEU A 339 2.37 10.85 -0.61
C LEU A 339 3.41 11.40 -1.60
N SER A 340 3.01 11.71 -2.83
CA SER A 340 3.90 12.23 -3.88
C SER A 340 3.74 13.74 -4.11
N LYS A 341 3.03 14.45 -3.22
CA LYS A 341 2.92 15.91 -3.32
C LYS A 341 4.30 16.54 -3.07
N PRO A 342 4.75 17.47 -3.93
CA PRO A 342 6.02 18.15 -3.73
C PRO A 342 5.97 19.05 -2.49
N ILE A 343 7.11 19.19 -1.80
CA ILE A 343 7.23 20.11 -0.67
C ILE A 343 7.15 21.55 -1.21
N GLU A 344 6.18 22.32 -0.72
CA GLU A 344 5.92 23.67 -1.23
C GLU A 344 6.92 24.72 -0.76
N VAL A 345 7.31 24.67 0.53
CA VAL A 345 8.26 25.63 1.14
C VAL A 345 9.57 24.89 1.39
N GLN A 346 10.57 25.19 0.57
CA GLN A 346 11.89 24.55 0.63
C GLN A 346 12.96 25.55 1.05
N ASP A 347 13.92 25.05 1.83
CA ASP A 347 15.14 25.79 2.11
C ASP A 347 16.00 25.83 0.86
N LYS A 348 16.71 26.95 0.65
CA LYS A 348 17.70 27.03 -0.43
C LYS A 348 18.82 26.00 -0.15
N PRO A 349 19.46 25.42 -1.18
CA PRO A 349 20.49 24.38 -0.98
C PRO A 349 21.63 24.78 -0.04
N ASN A 350 21.94 26.08 0.04
CA ASN A 350 22.97 26.66 0.91
C ASN A 350 22.38 27.60 1.96
N ALA A 351 21.15 27.36 2.42
CA ALA A 351 20.52 28.16 3.46
C ALA A 351 21.37 28.11 4.74
N LYS A 352 21.75 29.28 5.25
CA LYS A 352 22.56 29.40 6.47
C LYS A 352 21.66 29.39 7.70
N ASP A 353 22.25 29.16 8.87
CA ASP A 353 21.52 29.37 10.11
C ASP A 353 21.30 30.87 10.35
N LEU A 354 20.09 31.24 10.78
CA LEU A 354 19.75 32.60 11.16
C LEU A 354 20.61 33.05 12.35
N VAL A 355 21.32 34.16 12.18
CA VAL A 355 22.11 34.79 13.25
C VAL A 355 21.34 36.00 13.76
N VAL A 356 20.79 35.92 14.97
CA VAL A 356 20.06 37.02 15.59
C VAL A 356 21.00 37.83 16.48
N THR A 357 21.03 39.14 16.28
CA THR A 357 21.86 40.10 17.01
C THR A 357 21.00 41.17 17.66
N THR A 358 20.21 41.90 16.86
CA THR A 358 19.30 42.96 17.33
C THR A 358 17.85 42.50 17.45
N ALA A 359 17.48 41.38 16.79
CA ALA A 359 16.10 40.90 16.72
C ALA A 359 15.10 41.92 16.11
N GLU A 360 15.56 42.76 15.19
CA GLU A 360 14.71 43.65 14.39
C GLU A 360 13.94 42.82 13.37
N VAL A 361 12.62 42.99 13.28
CA VAL A 361 11.78 42.31 12.28
C VAL A 361 11.24 43.34 11.29
N SER A 362 11.38 43.07 10.00
CA SER A 362 10.89 43.94 8.93
C SER A 362 10.07 43.16 7.91
N PHE A 363 8.84 43.62 7.69
CA PHE A 363 7.97 43.30 6.56
C PHE A 363 8.08 44.46 5.57
N ASP A 364 8.49 44.15 4.33
CA ASP A 364 8.76 45.13 3.28
C ASP A 364 7.86 44.84 2.08
N HIS A 365 6.84 45.68 1.89
CA HIS A 365 5.85 45.60 0.81
C HIS A 365 5.29 44.19 0.58
N VAL A 366 4.81 43.54 1.65
CA VAL A 366 4.39 42.13 1.64
C VAL A 366 3.00 41.98 1.04
N PHE A 367 2.88 41.08 0.05
CA PHE A 367 1.60 40.63 -0.51
C PHE A 367 1.45 39.13 -0.30
N PHE A 368 0.29 38.71 0.20
CA PHE A 368 0.02 37.29 0.45
C PHE A 368 -1.45 36.90 0.23
N ALA A 369 -1.64 35.78 -0.47
CA ALA A 369 -2.92 35.08 -0.63
C ALA A 369 -2.70 33.58 -0.47
N TYR A 370 -3.61 32.89 0.24
CA TYR A 370 -3.59 31.43 0.31
C TYR A 370 -3.89 30.83 -1.06
N LYS A 371 -3.15 29.79 -1.47
CA LYS A 371 -3.25 29.17 -2.82
C LYS A 371 -4.68 28.79 -3.21
N ARG A 372 -5.50 28.37 -2.24
CA ARG A 372 -6.90 27.97 -2.45
C ARG A 372 -7.81 29.14 -2.85
N GLN A 373 -7.49 30.37 -2.44
CA GLN A 373 -8.22 31.58 -2.84
C GLN A 373 -7.76 32.12 -4.21
N SER A 374 -6.48 31.94 -4.56
CA SER A 374 -5.89 32.47 -5.80
C SER A 374 -6.53 31.94 -7.09
N GLN A 375 -7.21 30.79 -7.07
CA GLN A 375 -7.83 30.20 -8.27
C GLN A 375 -9.26 30.65 -8.56
N LYS A 376 -9.92 31.37 -7.64
CA LYS A 376 -11.33 31.81 -7.84
C LYS A 376 -11.59 33.30 -7.54
N THR A 377 -10.72 33.99 -6.83
CA THR A 377 -10.83 35.45 -6.60
C THR A 377 -9.46 36.02 -6.23
N SER A 378 -8.99 37.03 -6.97
CA SER A 378 -7.72 37.74 -6.76
C SER A 378 -7.75 38.64 -5.50
N SER A 379 -8.11 38.09 -4.35
CA SER A 379 -8.14 38.82 -3.08
C SER A 379 -6.91 38.46 -2.25
N TYR A 380 -6.01 39.43 -2.08
CA TYR A 380 -4.90 39.30 -1.14
C TYR A 380 -5.41 39.41 0.29
N VAL A 381 -5.01 38.47 1.15
CA VAL A 381 -5.26 38.54 2.61
C VAL A 381 -4.39 39.62 3.23
N ILE A 382 -3.16 39.77 2.74
CA ILE A 382 -2.26 40.87 3.07
C ILE A 382 -1.92 41.60 1.78
N ASN A 383 -2.25 42.88 1.69
CA ASN A 383 -2.07 43.71 0.52
C ASN A 383 -1.14 44.89 0.85
N ASP A 384 0.10 44.82 0.37
CA ASP A 384 1.13 45.84 0.54
C ASP A 384 1.46 46.21 2.00
N LEU A 385 1.71 45.21 2.85
CA LEU A 385 2.06 45.46 4.25
C LEU A 385 3.54 45.85 4.39
N SER A 386 3.78 47.02 4.98
CA SER A 386 5.09 47.44 5.47
C SER A 386 5.03 47.66 6.99
N LEU A 387 5.83 46.92 7.74
CA LEU A 387 5.88 46.96 9.21
C LEU A 387 7.31 46.72 9.68
N LYS A 388 7.78 47.57 10.60
CA LYS A 388 9.09 47.42 11.24
C LYS A 388 8.90 47.30 12.75
N ILE A 389 9.53 46.30 13.36
CA ILE A 389 9.46 45.99 14.80
C ILE A 389 10.89 46.05 15.34
N ASN A 390 11.15 46.98 16.25
CA ASN A 390 12.47 47.17 16.82
C ASN A 390 12.73 46.24 18.02
N HIS A 391 13.99 46.15 18.43
CA HIS A 391 14.38 45.36 19.60
C HIS A 391 13.58 45.76 20.85
N GLY A 392 13.04 44.77 21.56
CA GLY A 392 12.29 44.97 22.81
C GLY A 392 10.89 45.59 22.65
N GLU A 393 10.50 45.93 21.41
CA GLU A 393 9.20 46.54 21.12
C GLU A 393 8.07 45.51 21.28
N LYS A 394 6.98 45.91 21.95
CA LYS A 394 5.78 45.09 22.14
C LYS A 394 4.65 45.67 21.29
N ILE A 395 4.22 44.95 20.27
CA ILE A 395 3.19 45.42 19.33
C ILE A 395 1.90 44.63 19.52
N GLY A 396 0.77 45.34 19.62
CA GLY A 396 -0.57 44.78 19.59
C GLY A 396 -1.19 44.90 18.20
N ILE A 397 -1.58 43.77 17.59
CA ILE A 397 -2.25 43.77 16.28
C ILE A 397 -3.76 43.61 16.48
N VAL A 398 -4.52 44.66 16.13
CA VAL A 398 -5.99 44.69 16.25
C VAL A 398 -6.67 44.75 14.90
N GLY A 399 -7.88 44.20 14.80
CA GLY A 399 -8.67 44.24 13.56
C GLY A 399 -9.80 43.23 13.56
N ARG A 400 -10.73 43.38 12.60
CA ARG A 400 -11.88 42.46 12.43
C ARG A 400 -11.44 41.01 12.21
N SER A 401 -12.33 40.06 12.44
CA SER A 401 -12.07 38.65 12.06
C SER A 401 -11.77 38.57 10.57
N GLY A 402 -10.79 37.75 10.18
CA GLY A 402 -10.33 37.64 8.78
C GLY A 402 -9.38 38.73 8.30
N ALA A 403 -9.03 39.74 9.11
CA ALA A 403 -8.11 40.83 8.73
C ALA A 403 -6.63 40.41 8.56
N GLY A 404 -6.30 39.12 8.51
CA GLY A 404 -4.93 38.64 8.28
C GLY A 404 -3.99 38.60 9.50
N LYS A 405 -4.49 38.85 10.73
CA LYS A 405 -3.67 38.88 11.96
C LYS A 405 -2.86 37.60 12.18
N SER A 406 -3.52 36.43 12.17
CA SER A 406 -2.84 35.13 12.32
C SER A 406 -1.96 34.80 11.10
N THR A 407 -2.33 35.29 9.92
CA THR A 407 -1.53 35.14 8.69
C THR A 407 -0.18 35.84 8.82
N LEU A 408 -0.12 37.02 9.44
CA LEU A 408 1.13 37.75 9.68
C LEU A 408 2.12 36.91 10.51
N VAL A 409 1.65 36.29 11.59
CA VAL A 409 2.46 35.41 12.44
C VAL A 409 2.91 34.16 11.67
N ASN A 410 2.01 33.55 10.88
CA ASN A 410 2.34 32.38 10.06
C ASN A 410 3.42 32.68 9.00
N LEU A 411 3.42 33.88 8.42
CA LEU A 411 4.43 34.31 7.46
C LEU A 411 5.78 34.58 8.13
N LEU A 412 5.79 35.15 9.34
CA LEU A 412 7.02 35.34 10.11
C LEU A 412 7.70 34.01 10.46
N LEU A 413 6.91 32.98 10.80
CA LEU A 413 7.39 31.61 11.04
C LEU A 413 7.70 30.82 9.75
N ARG A 414 7.54 31.48 8.60
CA ARG A 414 7.71 30.92 7.25
C ARG A 414 6.97 29.59 7.08
N PHE A 415 5.70 29.54 7.54
CA PHE A 415 4.81 28.42 7.19
C PHE A 415 4.30 28.52 5.76
N PHE A 416 4.35 29.72 5.19
CA PHE A 416 4.07 30.01 3.80
C PHE A 416 5.11 31.02 3.28
N ASP A 417 5.49 30.91 2.01
CA ASP A 417 6.26 31.96 1.34
C ASP A 417 5.30 33.07 0.84
N VAL A 418 5.79 34.31 0.84
CA VAL A 418 5.03 35.48 0.37
C VAL A 418 4.89 35.49 -1.16
N ASN A 419 3.84 36.12 -1.69
CA ASN A 419 3.67 36.26 -3.14
C ASN A 419 4.55 37.40 -3.71
N LYS A 420 4.67 38.51 -2.98
CA LYS A 420 5.54 39.65 -3.29
C LYS A 420 6.05 40.29 -2.00
N GLY A 421 7.12 41.07 -2.10
CA GLY A 421 7.81 41.68 -0.96
C GLY A 421 8.78 40.72 -0.28
N LYS A 422 9.25 41.09 0.91
CA LYS A 422 10.13 40.24 1.72
C LYS A 422 9.89 40.44 3.22
N ILE A 423 10.23 39.42 3.99
CA ILE A 423 10.28 39.47 5.45
C ILE A 423 11.72 39.18 5.86
N SER A 424 12.25 39.96 6.79
CA SER A 424 13.63 39.83 7.26
C SER A 424 13.75 39.99 8.77
N ILE A 425 14.73 39.31 9.35
CA ILE A 425 15.15 39.47 10.75
C ILE A 425 16.61 39.94 10.73
N ASP A 426 16.90 41.08 11.35
CA ASP A 426 18.22 41.73 11.31
C ASP A 426 18.75 41.89 9.87
N GLY A 427 17.86 42.27 8.95
CA GLY A 427 18.16 42.42 7.52
C GLY A 427 18.37 41.12 6.74
N GLN A 428 18.39 39.95 7.40
CA GLN A 428 18.49 38.64 6.74
C GLN A 428 17.10 38.20 6.27
N PRO A 429 16.87 38.00 4.95
CA PRO A 429 15.61 37.48 4.45
C PRO A 429 15.33 36.09 5.04
N ILE A 430 14.11 35.87 5.55
CA ILE A 430 13.73 34.57 6.13
C ILE A 430 13.75 33.42 5.11
N THR A 431 13.77 33.76 3.82
CA THR A 431 13.87 32.82 2.69
C THR A 431 15.30 32.35 2.40
N ASP A 432 16.32 33.02 2.96
CA ASP A 432 17.75 32.71 2.79
C ASP A 432 18.34 31.89 3.94
N VAL A 433 17.59 31.73 5.03
CA VAL A 433 17.98 30.95 6.21
C VAL A 433 17.21 29.63 6.29
N SER A 434 17.76 28.67 7.05
CA SER A 434 17.09 27.38 7.26
C SER A 434 15.81 27.56 8.09
N GLN A 435 14.73 26.86 7.73
CA GLN A 435 13.46 26.94 8.47
C GLN A 435 13.62 26.56 9.95
N ASN A 436 14.46 25.57 10.23
CA ASN A 436 14.72 25.12 11.60
C ASN A 436 15.45 26.20 12.42
N SER A 437 16.45 26.89 11.84
CA SER A 437 17.15 27.97 12.55
C SER A 437 16.23 29.16 12.83
N LEU A 438 15.38 29.53 11.87
CA LEU A 438 14.38 30.59 12.04
C LEU A 438 13.42 30.29 13.20
N ARG A 439 12.79 29.11 13.18
CA ARG A 439 11.78 28.74 14.18
C ARG A 439 12.38 28.52 15.57
N ARG A 440 13.66 28.13 15.66
CA ARG A 440 14.38 28.02 16.95
C ARG A 440 14.55 29.37 17.64
N GLN A 441 14.51 30.49 16.91
CA GLN A 441 14.64 31.85 17.45
C GLN A 441 13.30 32.50 17.81
N ILE A 442 12.17 31.84 17.52
CA ILE A 442 10.83 32.41 17.71
C ILE A 442 10.01 31.49 18.62
N ALA A 443 9.60 32.01 19.78
CA ALA A 443 8.60 31.36 20.62
C ALA A 443 7.20 31.74 20.15
N MET A 444 6.30 30.75 20.03
CA MET A 444 4.92 30.94 19.62
C MET A 444 3.98 30.36 20.68
N VAL A 445 2.97 31.15 21.08
CA VAL A 445 1.82 30.68 21.86
C VAL A 445 0.59 30.72 20.97
N THR A 446 -0.01 29.56 20.70
CA THR A 446 -1.20 29.44 19.84
C THR A 446 -2.48 29.79 20.60
N GLN A 447 -3.53 30.18 19.86
CA GLN A 447 -4.85 30.44 20.42
C GLN A 447 -5.49 29.16 21.00
N ASP A 448 -5.47 28.08 20.23
CA ASP A 448 -5.87 26.75 20.70
C ASP A 448 -4.61 26.00 21.15
N THR A 449 -4.55 25.62 22.43
CA THR A 449 -3.42 24.87 22.97
C THR A 449 -3.60 23.39 22.64
N SER A 450 -2.68 22.85 21.84
CA SER A 450 -2.62 21.41 21.53
C SER A 450 -1.43 20.80 22.23
N LEU A 451 -1.68 19.77 23.05
CA LEU A 451 -0.63 18.96 23.64
C LEU A 451 -0.47 17.68 22.84
N LEU A 452 0.78 17.26 22.64
CA LEU A 452 1.07 15.91 22.19
C LEU A 452 0.58 14.92 23.26
N HIS A 453 0.09 13.76 22.82
CA HIS A 453 -0.38 12.70 23.71
C HIS A 453 0.80 11.99 24.40
N ARG A 454 1.49 12.73 25.26
CA ARG A 454 2.72 12.40 26.00
C ARG A 454 2.60 12.98 27.42
N SER A 455 3.60 12.75 28.26
CA SER A 455 3.62 13.38 29.58
C SER A 455 3.67 14.92 29.48
N ILE A 456 3.25 15.62 30.54
CA ILE A 456 3.36 17.09 30.63
C ILE A 456 4.84 17.49 30.49
N ARG A 457 5.74 16.77 31.17
CA ARG A 457 7.19 16.95 31.10
C ARG A 457 7.69 16.90 29.65
N ASP A 458 7.30 15.87 28.89
CA ASP A 458 7.74 15.71 27.50
C ASP A 458 7.16 16.78 26.56
N ASN A 459 5.98 17.33 26.89
CA ASN A 459 5.42 18.46 26.16
C ASN A 459 6.19 19.75 26.40
N ILE A 460 6.62 20.02 27.65
CA ILE A 460 7.45 21.20 27.96
C ILE A 460 8.84 21.07 27.33
N LEU A 461 9.48 19.91 27.49
CA LEU A 461 10.79 19.63 26.89
C LEU A 461 10.76 19.53 25.36
N TYR A 462 9.58 19.49 24.73
CA TYR A 462 9.47 19.60 23.28
C TYR A 462 10.02 20.94 22.76
N GLY A 463 9.90 22.03 23.54
CA GLY A 463 10.44 23.34 23.18
C GLY A 463 11.97 23.40 23.23
N ASN A 464 12.58 22.69 24.19
CA ASN A 464 14.04 22.52 24.27
C ASN A 464 14.37 21.13 24.84
N PRO A 465 14.64 20.13 23.98
CA PRO A 465 14.92 18.75 24.42
C PRO A 465 16.19 18.59 25.26
N ALA A 466 17.09 19.59 25.22
CA ALA A 466 18.33 19.60 25.96
C ALA A 466 18.25 20.38 27.28
N ALA A 467 17.06 20.92 27.64
CA ALA A 467 16.87 21.62 28.90
C ALA A 467 17.03 20.65 30.09
N ASP A 468 17.72 21.11 31.12
CA ASP A 468 17.87 20.37 32.37
C ASP A 468 16.64 20.55 33.28
N GLU A 469 16.63 19.82 34.41
CA GLU A 469 15.52 19.88 35.36
C GLU A 469 15.35 21.26 36.02
N GLN A 470 16.44 22.03 36.13
CA GLN A 470 16.38 23.39 36.69
C GLN A 470 15.65 24.33 35.73
N ALA A 471 16.04 24.34 34.46
CA ALA A 471 15.37 25.12 33.41
C ALA A 471 13.91 24.71 33.24
N LEU A 472 13.60 23.41 33.33
CA LEU A 472 12.21 22.93 33.32
C LEU A 472 11.39 23.50 34.48
N THR A 473 11.93 23.44 35.70
CA THR A 473 11.26 23.94 36.91
C THR A 473 11.05 25.46 36.85
N GLU A 474 12.04 26.19 36.35
CA GLU A 474 11.95 27.64 36.17
C GLU A 474 10.88 28.02 35.14
N ALA A 475 10.81 27.31 34.00
CA ALA A 475 9.79 27.54 32.98
C ALA A 475 8.38 27.31 33.54
N ILE A 476 8.18 26.26 34.35
CA ILE A 476 6.89 25.98 35.02
C ILE A 476 6.52 27.12 35.97
N LYS A 477 7.47 27.59 36.80
CA LYS A 477 7.23 28.71 37.73
C LYS A 477 6.88 30.01 37.00
N GLN A 478 7.57 30.32 35.90
CA GLN A 478 7.28 31.51 35.09
C GLN A 478 5.91 31.45 34.41
N ALA A 479 5.43 30.25 34.09
CA ALA A 479 4.10 30.04 33.52
C ALA A 479 2.97 30.12 34.57
N HIS A 480 3.27 30.38 35.84
CA HIS A 480 2.32 30.32 36.97
C HIS A 480 1.58 28.98 37.07
N ALA A 481 2.23 27.89 36.68
CA ALA A 481 1.68 26.54 36.65
C ALA A 481 1.93 25.76 37.95
#